data_AF-A0A939Y5J9-F1
#
_entry.id   AF-A0A939Y5J9-F1
#
_cell.length_a   1.000
_cell.length_b   1.000
_cell.length_c   1.000
_cell.angle_alpha   90.00
_cell.angle_beta   90.00
_cell.angle_gamma   90.00
#
_symmetry.space_group_name_H-M   'P 1'
#
loop_
_entity.id
_entity.type
_entity.pdbx_description
1 polymer ?
#
loop_
_entity_poly.entity_id
_entity_poly.type
_entity_poly.pdbx_seq_one_letter_code
_entity_poly.pdbx_strand_id
1 'polypeptide(L)'
;MYVRIEKPNGEPPYRSLVYGMLGKSIFSQYIVLDPDSDCFELIDNFWGHDSSERSRVLTIQSDRSGFTELTGSALLRLKFFAKERGIDCSDIDYLSGYPDVCTDHAFLCDLLTGRRVPRSQCTIQLRDLPDKDEWTYLDTQEELDRFMHLFAGFHDAALSSMQYIQDDEGTRTITAVFDNRCWYGVVALCFEGVSSFQFTPTPPQPYRITMGEYQWAEFRITPREGVYWADSEGENIIRAYSVKWKKVE
;
A
#
# COMPACT_ATOMS: atom_id res chain seq x y z
N MET A 1 3.09 -4.14 -6.71
CA MET A 1 2.04 -3.17 -6.37
C MET A 1 1.53 -3.54 -5.00
N TYR A 2 1.31 -2.57 -4.12
CA TYR A 2 0.92 -2.80 -2.73
C TYR A 2 -0.34 -2.02 -2.41
N VAL A 3 -1.31 -2.68 -1.77
CA VAL A 3 -2.65 -2.14 -1.54
C VAL A 3 -3.12 -2.40 -0.12
N ARG A 4 -4.04 -1.56 0.34
CA ARG A 4 -4.87 -1.77 1.52
C ARG A 4 -6.28 -2.14 1.06
N ILE A 5 -6.79 -3.23 1.60
CA ILE A 5 -8.15 -3.71 1.35
C ILE A 5 -9.01 -3.33 2.55
N GLU A 6 -9.94 -2.40 2.36
CA GLU A 6 -11.00 -2.14 3.33
C GLU A 6 -12.09 -3.18 3.14
N LYS A 7 -12.33 -4.03 4.13
CA LYS A 7 -13.42 -5.01 4.10
C LYS A 7 -14.76 -4.32 4.47
N PRO A 8 -15.90 -4.84 3.99
CA PRO A 8 -17.21 -4.30 4.34
C PRO A 8 -17.56 -4.55 5.81
N ASN A 9 -18.66 -3.95 6.27
CA ASN A 9 -19.26 -4.23 7.59
C ASN A 9 -18.36 -3.99 8.81
N GLY A 10 -17.29 -3.19 8.65
CA GLY A 10 -16.40 -2.84 9.75
C GLY A 10 -15.41 -3.94 10.14
N GLU A 11 -15.26 -4.97 9.31
CA GLU A 11 -14.17 -5.93 9.43
C GLU A 11 -12.80 -5.22 9.37
N PRO A 12 -11.78 -5.72 10.08
CA PRO A 12 -10.44 -5.15 10.02
C PRO A 12 -9.92 -5.13 8.58
N PRO A 13 -9.37 -3.99 8.12
CA PRO A 13 -8.70 -3.94 6.84
C PRO A 13 -7.35 -4.66 6.91
N TYR A 14 -6.85 -5.11 5.78
CA TYR A 14 -5.53 -5.71 5.67
C TYR A 14 -4.74 -5.07 4.52
N ARG A 15 -3.43 -5.25 4.53
CA ARG A 15 -2.56 -4.85 3.43
C ARG A 15 -2.09 -6.09 2.69
N SER A 16 -1.95 -6.01 1.37
CA SER A 16 -1.49 -7.12 0.54
C SER A 16 -0.74 -6.62 -0.67
N LEU A 17 0.24 -7.40 -1.11
CA LEU A 17 0.72 -7.32 -2.48
C LEU A 17 -0.40 -7.69 -3.44
N VAL A 18 -0.44 -7.00 -4.58
CA VAL A 18 -1.23 -7.44 -5.73
C VAL A 18 -0.40 -8.46 -6.50
N TYR A 19 -0.98 -9.62 -6.72
CA TYR A 19 -0.38 -10.74 -7.45
C TYR A 19 -0.77 -10.75 -8.93
N GLY A 20 -1.94 -10.19 -9.24
CA GLY A 20 -2.42 -10.00 -10.59
C GLY A 20 -3.62 -9.06 -10.65
N MET A 21 -3.96 -8.64 -11.85
CA MET A 21 -5.01 -7.70 -12.20
C MET A 21 -5.76 -8.20 -13.43
N LEU A 22 -7.08 -8.23 -13.36
CA LEU A 22 -7.96 -8.58 -14.47
C LEU A 22 -8.76 -7.35 -14.90
N GLY A 23 -8.99 -7.19 -16.20
CA GLY A 23 -9.70 -6.03 -16.76
C GLY A 23 -8.90 -4.73 -16.68
N LYS A 24 -9.53 -3.61 -17.04
CA LYS A 24 -8.90 -2.29 -17.07
C LYS A 24 -9.77 -1.23 -16.38
N SER A 25 -9.10 -0.17 -15.92
CA SER A 25 -9.76 1.04 -15.39
C SER A 25 -10.71 0.71 -14.22
N ILE A 26 -11.91 1.29 -14.21
CA ILE A 26 -12.94 1.14 -13.16
C ILE A 26 -13.53 -0.27 -13.06
N PHE A 27 -13.22 -1.17 -14.01
CA PHE A 27 -13.65 -2.57 -13.99
C PHE A 27 -12.50 -3.52 -13.61
N SER A 28 -11.38 -2.97 -13.14
CA SER A 28 -10.26 -3.79 -12.73
C SER A 28 -10.64 -4.68 -11.55
N GLN A 29 -10.08 -5.88 -11.49
CA GLN A 29 -10.16 -6.76 -10.34
C GLN A 29 -8.74 -7.10 -9.91
N TYR A 30 -8.48 -7.17 -8.62
CA TYR A 30 -7.16 -7.45 -8.06
C TYR A 30 -7.14 -8.82 -7.42
N ILE A 31 -6.09 -9.58 -7.73
CA ILE A 31 -5.74 -10.83 -7.03
C ILE A 31 -4.81 -10.45 -5.88
N VAL A 32 -5.28 -10.65 -4.65
CA VAL A 32 -4.56 -10.32 -3.41
C VAL A 32 -4.52 -11.54 -2.50
N LEU A 33 -3.66 -11.54 -1.49
CA LEU A 33 -3.61 -12.57 -0.47
C LEU A 33 -4.11 -11.98 0.85
N ASP A 34 -5.21 -12.51 1.36
CA ASP A 34 -5.68 -12.18 2.72
C ASP A 34 -4.83 -12.97 3.73
N PRO A 35 -4.01 -12.30 4.55
CA PRO A 35 -3.13 -12.96 5.50
C PRO A 35 -3.89 -13.67 6.63
N ASP A 36 -5.10 -13.21 6.96
CA ASP A 36 -5.88 -13.77 8.08
C ASP A 36 -6.52 -15.11 7.69
N SER A 37 -7.00 -15.21 6.45
CA SER A 37 -7.63 -16.42 5.92
C SER A 37 -6.67 -17.34 5.14
N ASP A 38 -5.43 -16.90 4.92
CA ASP A 38 -4.42 -17.57 4.09
C ASP A 38 -4.98 -17.96 2.69
N CYS A 39 -5.76 -17.05 2.10
CA CYS A 39 -6.46 -17.25 0.84
C CYS A 39 -6.14 -16.15 -0.16
N PHE A 40 -5.89 -16.54 -1.40
CA PHE A 40 -5.96 -15.60 -2.52
C PHE A 40 -7.40 -15.22 -2.77
N GLU A 41 -7.65 -13.93 -2.98
CA GLU A 41 -8.97 -13.36 -3.19
C GLU A 41 -9.00 -12.54 -4.47
N LEU A 42 -10.15 -12.55 -5.15
CA LEU A 42 -10.43 -11.66 -6.27
C LEU A 42 -11.31 -10.50 -5.80
N ILE A 43 -10.72 -9.31 -5.75
CA ILE A 43 -11.37 -8.10 -5.24
C ILE A 43 -11.70 -7.15 -6.38
N ASP A 44 -12.97 -6.74 -6.48
CA ASP A 44 -13.43 -5.78 -7.49
C ASP A 44 -12.95 -4.35 -7.15
N ASN A 45 -12.38 -3.64 -8.12
CA ASN A 45 -12.03 -2.22 -8.00
C ASN A 45 -13.25 -1.33 -8.29
N PHE A 46 -14.30 -1.40 -7.46
CA PHE A 46 -15.51 -0.64 -7.74
C PHE A 46 -15.54 0.70 -7.00
N TRP A 47 -15.73 1.79 -7.75
CA TRP A 47 -16.08 3.11 -7.22
C TRP A 47 -17.60 3.33 -7.40
N GLY A 48 -18.38 3.09 -6.35
CA GLY A 48 -19.84 3.26 -6.39
C GLY A 48 -20.41 3.66 -5.02
N HIS A 49 -21.51 4.41 -5.02
CA HIS A 49 -22.14 4.94 -3.81
C HIS A 49 -22.81 3.87 -2.90
N ASP A 50 -23.09 2.66 -3.41
CA ASP A 50 -23.58 1.50 -2.65
C ASP A 50 -22.42 0.60 -2.13
N SER A 51 -21.36 1.21 -1.62
CA SER A 51 -20.08 0.54 -1.30
C SER A 51 -19.98 -0.03 0.12
N SER A 52 -20.98 0.13 0.98
CA SER A 52 -20.88 -0.36 2.38
C SER A 52 -20.79 -1.88 2.50
N GLU A 53 -21.25 -2.61 1.48
CA GLU A 53 -21.27 -4.08 1.45
C GLU A 53 -20.11 -4.70 0.65
N ARG A 54 -19.21 -3.90 0.08
CA ARG A 54 -18.10 -4.42 -0.74
C ARG A 54 -16.75 -3.93 -0.27
N SER A 55 -15.73 -4.75 -0.52
CA SER A 55 -14.35 -4.37 -0.23
C SER A 55 -13.89 -3.22 -1.13
N ARG A 56 -13.09 -2.31 -0.58
CA ARG A 56 -12.48 -1.19 -1.32
C ARG A 56 -10.97 -1.38 -1.39
N VAL A 57 -10.39 -1.08 -2.54
CA VAL A 57 -8.96 -1.19 -2.79
C VAL A 57 -8.34 0.20 -2.75
N LEU A 58 -7.39 0.40 -1.84
CA LEU A 58 -6.69 1.66 -1.65
C LEU A 58 -5.21 1.44 -1.98
N THR A 59 -4.71 2.09 -3.03
CA THR A 59 -3.32 1.92 -3.47
C THR A 59 -2.34 2.56 -2.50
N ILE A 60 -1.35 1.78 -2.06
CA ILE A 60 -0.23 2.22 -1.23
C ILE A 60 0.98 2.52 -2.13
N GLN A 61 1.31 1.57 -3.01
CA GLN A 61 2.37 1.70 -4.02
C GLN A 61 1.86 1.12 -5.35
N SER A 62 2.09 1.83 -6.45
CA SER A 62 1.64 1.42 -7.78
C SER A 62 2.63 0.54 -8.55
N ASP A 63 3.89 0.42 -8.09
CA ASP A 63 4.95 -0.28 -8.83
C ASP A 63 4.52 -1.69 -9.25
N ARG A 64 4.58 -2.01 -10.54
CA ARG A 64 4.21 -3.32 -11.10
C ARG A 64 5.43 -4.13 -11.55
N SER A 65 6.61 -3.84 -11.02
CA SER A 65 7.83 -4.58 -11.30
C SER A 65 7.61 -6.10 -11.17
N GLY A 66 8.04 -6.84 -12.18
CA GLY A 66 7.87 -8.29 -12.28
C GLY A 66 6.53 -8.75 -12.85
N PHE A 67 5.58 -7.86 -13.15
CA PHE A 67 4.35 -8.25 -13.84
C PHE A 67 4.61 -8.56 -15.32
N THR A 68 3.96 -9.60 -15.82
CA THR A 68 3.81 -9.88 -17.25
C THR A 68 2.38 -9.58 -17.66
N GLU A 69 2.21 -9.15 -18.90
CA GLU A 69 0.89 -8.96 -19.49
C GLU A 69 0.49 -10.17 -20.34
N LEU A 70 -0.75 -10.61 -20.19
CA LEU A 70 -1.39 -11.60 -21.03
C LEU A 70 -2.41 -10.93 -21.93
N THR A 71 -2.10 -10.90 -23.22
CA THR A 71 -2.97 -10.36 -24.27
C THR A 71 -3.06 -11.33 -25.45
N GLY A 72 -4.04 -11.11 -26.33
CA GLY A 72 -4.17 -11.85 -27.57
C GLY A 72 -4.28 -13.37 -27.39
N SER A 73 -3.39 -14.12 -28.05
CA SER A 73 -3.45 -15.59 -28.09
C SER A 73 -3.27 -16.26 -26.74
N ALA A 74 -2.48 -15.69 -25.83
CA ALA A 74 -2.27 -16.24 -24.50
C ALA A 74 -3.55 -16.12 -23.65
N LEU A 75 -4.20 -14.95 -23.70
CA LEU A 75 -5.49 -14.73 -23.04
C LEU A 75 -6.61 -15.61 -23.64
N LEU A 76 -6.59 -15.83 -24.96
CA LEU A 76 -7.55 -16.74 -25.62
C LEU A 76 -7.42 -18.19 -25.12
N ARG A 77 -6.21 -18.66 -24.78
CA ARG A 77 -6.01 -20.00 -24.21
C ARG A 77 -6.64 -20.12 -22.83
N LEU A 78 -6.47 -19.11 -21.98
CA LEU A 78 -7.15 -19.04 -20.67
C LEU A 78 -8.67 -19.06 -20.86
N LYS A 79 -9.20 -18.23 -21.76
CA LYS A 79 -10.65 -18.18 -22.05
C LYS A 79 -11.20 -19.51 -22.55
N PHE A 80 -10.47 -20.19 -23.42
CA PHE A 80 -10.85 -21.50 -23.92
C PHE A 80 -10.88 -22.54 -22.79
N PHE A 81 -9.83 -22.58 -21.97
CA PHE A 81 -9.71 -23.49 -20.84
C PHE A 81 -10.78 -23.25 -19.76
N ALA A 82 -11.14 -22.00 -19.51
CA ALA A 82 -12.24 -21.61 -18.62
C ALA A 82 -13.61 -22.03 -19.19
N LYS A 83 -13.82 -21.82 -20.50
CA LYS A 83 -15.04 -22.24 -21.19
C LYS A 83 -15.28 -23.75 -21.14
N GLU A 84 -14.23 -24.56 -21.28
CA GLU A 84 -14.33 -26.03 -21.11
C GLU A 84 -14.80 -26.45 -19.71
N ARG A 85 -14.64 -25.59 -18.71
CA ARG A 85 -15.12 -25.78 -17.34
C ARG A 85 -16.47 -25.08 -17.06
N GLY A 86 -17.10 -24.52 -18.08
CA GLY A 86 -18.36 -23.80 -17.94
C GLY A 86 -18.23 -22.41 -17.30
N ILE A 87 -17.02 -21.84 -17.26
CA ILE A 87 -16.77 -20.52 -16.70
C ILE A 87 -16.80 -19.49 -17.83
N ASP A 88 -17.67 -18.49 -17.71
CA ASP A 88 -17.69 -17.37 -18.64
C ASP A 88 -16.72 -16.27 -18.20
N CYS A 89 -15.77 -15.98 -19.08
CA CYS A 89 -14.77 -14.94 -18.90
C CYS A 89 -14.56 -14.16 -20.21
N SER A 90 -15.60 -14.10 -21.06
CA SER A 90 -15.58 -13.33 -22.31
C SER A 90 -15.14 -11.89 -22.10
N ASP A 91 -15.55 -11.31 -20.97
CA ASP A 91 -15.43 -9.89 -20.65
C ASP A 91 -14.03 -9.51 -20.14
N ILE A 92 -13.18 -10.49 -19.84
CA ILE A 92 -11.80 -10.26 -19.41
C ILE A 92 -10.95 -9.96 -20.66
N ASP A 93 -10.71 -8.70 -20.95
CA ASP A 93 -9.92 -8.27 -22.11
C ASP A 93 -8.44 -8.05 -21.79
N TYR A 94 -8.09 -8.08 -20.50
CA TYR A 94 -6.76 -7.83 -19.99
C TYR A 94 -6.49 -8.66 -18.74
N LEU A 95 -5.27 -9.19 -18.64
CA LEU A 95 -4.73 -9.83 -17.45
C LEU A 95 -3.26 -9.42 -17.34
N SER A 96 -2.85 -8.93 -16.18
CA SER A 96 -1.44 -8.72 -15.84
C SER A 96 -1.15 -9.25 -14.46
N GLY A 97 0.08 -9.65 -14.18
CA GLY A 97 0.43 -10.21 -12.87
C GLY A 97 1.75 -10.94 -12.91
N TYR A 98 2.12 -11.57 -11.81
CA TYR A 98 3.35 -12.36 -11.80
C TYR A 98 3.25 -13.58 -12.74
N PRO A 99 4.38 -14.05 -13.31
CA PRO A 99 4.37 -15.13 -14.29
C PRO A 99 3.71 -16.43 -13.81
N ASP A 100 3.91 -16.82 -12.55
CA ASP A 100 3.28 -17.99 -11.92
C ASP A 100 1.75 -17.84 -11.82
N VAL A 101 1.25 -16.64 -11.50
CA VAL A 101 -0.19 -16.33 -11.49
C VAL A 101 -0.78 -16.39 -12.90
N CYS A 102 -0.10 -15.78 -13.85
CA CYS A 102 -0.54 -15.71 -15.24
C CYS A 102 -0.54 -17.08 -15.94
N THR A 103 0.34 -17.99 -15.56
CA THR A 103 0.47 -19.32 -16.20
C THR A 103 -0.35 -20.41 -15.52
N ASP A 104 -0.74 -20.23 -14.25
CA ASP A 104 -1.58 -21.18 -13.53
C ASP A 104 -3.07 -20.99 -13.89
N HIS A 105 -3.47 -21.58 -15.02
CA HIS A 105 -4.86 -21.51 -15.49
C HIS A 105 -5.87 -22.17 -14.53
N ALA A 106 -5.45 -23.20 -13.78
CA ALA A 106 -6.32 -23.88 -12.83
C ALA A 106 -6.65 -22.94 -11.66
N PHE A 107 -5.61 -22.35 -11.06
CA PHE A 107 -5.75 -21.31 -10.04
C PHE A 107 -6.66 -20.16 -10.51
N LEU A 108 -6.42 -19.62 -11.71
CA LEU A 108 -7.24 -18.53 -12.24
C LEU A 108 -8.72 -18.94 -12.43
N CYS A 109 -9.00 -20.16 -12.91
CA CYS A 109 -10.37 -20.65 -13.06
C CYS A 109 -11.08 -20.85 -11.71
N ASP A 110 -10.38 -21.42 -10.74
CA ASP A 110 -10.91 -21.62 -9.39
C ASP A 110 -11.19 -20.26 -8.73
N LEU A 111 -10.30 -19.30 -8.93
CA LEU A 111 -10.47 -17.93 -8.43
C LEU A 111 -11.62 -17.20 -9.13
N LEU A 112 -11.79 -17.34 -10.44
CA LEU A 112 -12.91 -16.74 -11.17
C LEU A 112 -14.27 -17.33 -10.78
N THR A 113 -14.29 -18.59 -10.34
CA THR A 113 -15.53 -19.28 -9.92
C THR A 113 -15.88 -19.02 -8.47
N GLY A 114 -14.91 -19.22 -7.57
CA GLY A 114 -15.11 -19.18 -6.12
C GLY A 114 -14.74 -17.86 -5.46
N ARG A 115 -14.08 -16.95 -6.20
CA ARG A 115 -13.47 -15.69 -5.72
C ARG A 115 -12.40 -15.84 -4.64
N ARG A 116 -12.18 -17.04 -4.14
CA ARG A 116 -11.20 -17.38 -3.12
C ARG A 116 -10.53 -18.71 -3.42
N VAL A 117 -9.21 -18.77 -3.27
CA VAL A 117 -8.42 -19.99 -3.38
C VAL A 117 -7.45 -20.07 -2.20
N PRO A 118 -7.53 -21.09 -1.34
CA PRO A 118 -6.58 -21.27 -0.25
C PRO A 118 -5.14 -21.37 -0.77
N ARG A 119 -4.20 -20.71 -0.09
CA ARG A 119 -2.78 -20.74 -0.48
C ARG A 119 -2.24 -22.16 -0.56
N SER A 120 -2.68 -23.04 0.34
CA SER A 120 -2.30 -24.46 0.38
C SER A 120 -2.72 -25.27 -0.86
N GLN A 121 -3.62 -24.74 -1.69
CA GLN A 121 -4.15 -25.40 -2.88
C GLN A 121 -3.56 -24.86 -4.19
N CYS A 122 -2.63 -23.90 -4.12
CA CYS A 122 -2.03 -23.31 -5.32
C CYS A 122 -0.51 -23.27 -5.22
N THR A 123 0.15 -23.09 -6.38
CA THR A 123 1.62 -23.04 -6.47
C THR A 123 2.19 -21.63 -6.55
N ILE A 124 1.36 -20.62 -6.28
CA ILE A 124 1.74 -19.21 -6.37
C ILE A 124 2.78 -18.88 -5.29
N GLN A 125 3.90 -18.30 -5.71
CA GLN A 125 5.00 -17.97 -4.81
C GLN A 125 4.68 -16.72 -4.00
N LEU A 126 4.88 -16.78 -2.68
CA LEU A 126 4.83 -15.58 -1.85
C LEU A 126 5.99 -14.65 -2.17
N ARG A 127 5.71 -13.35 -2.09
CA ARG A 127 6.66 -12.30 -2.43
C ARG A 127 6.73 -11.27 -1.32
N ASP A 128 7.88 -10.64 -1.24
CA ASP A 128 8.12 -9.49 -0.38
C ASP A 128 7.97 -8.20 -1.18
N LEU A 129 7.84 -7.08 -0.46
CA LEU A 129 7.87 -5.75 -1.08
C LEU A 129 9.25 -5.53 -1.73
N PRO A 130 9.31 -4.92 -2.93
CA PRO A 130 10.57 -4.75 -3.68
C PRO A 130 11.68 -4.04 -2.89
N ASP A 131 11.30 -3.21 -1.93
CA ASP A 131 12.18 -2.35 -1.15
C ASP A 131 12.25 -2.72 0.34
N LYS A 132 11.81 -3.95 0.69
CA LYS A 132 11.86 -4.49 2.05
C LYS A 132 13.27 -4.51 2.65
N ASP A 133 14.30 -4.66 1.81
CA ASP A 133 15.69 -4.67 2.26
C ASP A 133 16.27 -3.26 2.47
N GLU A 134 15.61 -2.23 1.92
CA GLU A 134 16.05 -0.83 2.03
C GLU A 134 15.30 -0.03 3.10
N TRP A 135 14.07 -0.43 3.42
CA TRP A 135 13.18 0.27 4.31
C TRP A 135 12.57 -0.65 5.36
N THR A 136 12.45 -0.14 6.58
CA THR A 136 11.74 -0.83 7.65
C THR A 136 10.29 -0.32 7.71
N TYR A 137 9.35 -1.18 7.38
CA TYR A 137 7.92 -0.88 7.48
C TYR A 137 7.47 -0.84 8.94
N LEU A 138 6.55 0.08 9.26
CA LEU A 138 5.88 0.19 10.55
C LEU A 138 4.42 -0.18 10.34
N ASP A 139 4.04 -1.40 10.67
CA ASP A 139 2.69 -1.92 10.42
C ASP A 139 1.77 -1.73 11.63
N THR A 140 2.34 -1.70 12.82
CA THR A 140 1.63 -1.63 14.10
C THR A 140 2.04 -0.42 14.95
N GLN A 141 1.17 -0.01 15.88
CA GLN A 141 1.51 1.03 16.86
C GLN A 141 2.72 0.62 17.71
N GLU A 142 2.86 -0.67 18.04
CA GLU A 142 3.96 -1.17 18.86
C GLU A 142 5.31 -1.05 18.15
N GLU A 143 5.36 -1.28 16.84
CA GLU A 143 6.56 -1.02 16.02
C GLU A 143 6.88 0.46 15.95
N LEU A 144 5.86 1.29 15.77
CA LEU A 144 6.03 2.73 15.80
C LEU A 144 6.57 3.21 17.14
N ASP A 145 6.02 2.75 18.26
CA ASP A 145 6.46 3.13 19.61
C ASP A 145 7.92 2.72 19.85
N ARG A 146 8.31 1.52 19.39
CA ARG A 146 9.72 1.07 19.43
C ARG A 146 10.61 1.99 18.60
N PHE A 147 10.20 2.34 17.39
CA PHE A 147 10.93 3.28 16.55
C PHE A 147 11.04 4.66 17.20
N MET A 148 9.95 5.18 17.75
CA MET A 148 9.91 6.50 18.41
C MET A 148 10.77 6.53 19.67
N HIS A 149 10.88 5.42 20.41
CA HIS A 149 11.79 5.28 21.53
C HIS A 149 13.25 5.34 21.08
N LEU A 150 13.60 4.65 19.98
CA LEU A 150 14.94 4.70 19.39
C LEU A 150 15.28 6.08 18.84
N PHE A 151 14.34 6.69 18.12
CA PHE A 151 14.48 8.01 17.51
C PHE A 151 14.40 9.16 18.51
N ALA A 152 14.10 8.89 19.80
CA ALA A 152 13.91 9.89 20.85
C ALA A 152 12.78 10.90 20.55
N GLY A 153 11.74 10.49 19.81
CA GLY A 153 10.64 11.37 19.42
C GLY A 153 11.07 12.55 18.53
N PHE A 154 10.21 13.57 18.44
CA PHE A 154 10.44 14.73 17.56
C PHE A 154 10.97 15.99 18.26
N HIS A 155 11.08 15.98 19.61
CA HIS A 155 11.33 17.18 20.43
C HIS A 155 12.53 18.05 20.02
N ASP A 156 13.60 17.41 19.57
CA ASP A 156 14.83 18.06 19.07
C ASP A 156 15.09 17.74 17.59
N ALA A 157 14.12 17.10 16.91
CA ALA A 157 14.24 16.74 15.51
C ALA A 157 13.83 17.93 14.63
N ALA A 158 14.68 18.30 13.69
CA ALA A 158 14.38 19.31 12.68
C ALA A 158 14.01 18.66 11.36
N LEU A 159 12.93 19.10 10.71
CA LEU A 159 12.63 18.68 9.35
C LEU A 159 13.64 19.32 8.38
N SER A 160 14.56 18.51 7.87
CA SER A 160 15.60 18.96 6.95
C SER A 160 15.10 19.07 5.52
N SER A 161 14.24 18.15 5.08
CA SER A 161 13.65 18.19 3.75
C SER A 161 12.36 17.39 3.68
N MET A 162 11.50 17.73 2.74
CA MET A 162 10.28 16.98 2.43
C MET A 162 10.07 16.95 0.93
N GLN A 163 9.75 15.77 0.40
CA GLN A 163 9.45 15.56 -1.01
C GLN A 163 8.06 14.95 -1.14
N TYR A 164 7.23 15.56 -1.98
CA TYR A 164 5.96 15.01 -2.42
C TYR A 164 6.09 14.51 -3.85
N ILE A 165 5.70 13.26 -4.09
CA ILE A 165 5.66 12.65 -5.42
C ILE A 165 4.26 12.11 -5.64
N GLN A 166 3.73 12.34 -6.83
CA GLN A 166 2.54 11.65 -7.34
C GLN A 166 2.92 10.97 -8.65
N ASP A 167 2.66 9.66 -8.74
CA ASP A 167 2.91 8.91 -9.97
C ASP A 167 1.77 9.04 -10.99
N ASP A 168 1.98 8.47 -12.18
CA ASP A 168 1.01 8.50 -13.28
C ASP A 168 -0.29 7.75 -12.98
N GLU A 169 -0.26 6.83 -12.01
CA GLU A 169 -1.43 6.09 -11.51
C GLU A 169 -2.16 6.88 -10.39
N GLY A 170 -1.66 8.07 -10.05
CA GLY A 170 -2.24 8.98 -9.08
C GLY A 170 -1.90 8.64 -7.62
N THR A 171 -1.04 7.65 -7.37
CA THR A 171 -0.59 7.27 -6.02
C THR A 171 0.36 8.34 -5.49
N ARG A 172 0.17 8.71 -4.22
CA ARG A 172 0.85 9.83 -3.58
C ARG A 172 1.78 9.33 -2.49
N THR A 173 3.00 9.87 -2.49
CA THR A 173 4.05 9.52 -1.53
C THR A 173 4.67 10.79 -0.98
N ILE A 174 4.86 10.84 0.35
CA ILE A 174 5.62 11.90 1.02
C ILE A 174 6.84 11.28 1.68
N THR A 175 8.03 11.75 1.35
CA THR A 175 9.26 11.42 2.08
C THR A 175 9.71 12.64 2.85
N ALA A 176 9.79 12.52 4.18
CA ALA A 176 10.25 13.56 5.09
C ALA A 176 11.54 13.13 5.78
N VAL A 177 12.57 13.98 5.76
CA VAL A 177 13.87 13.71 6.38
C VAL A 177 14.00 14.57 7.63
N PHE A 178 14.16 13.91 8.77
CA PHE A 178 14.35 14.55 10.07
C PHE A 178 15.80 14.41 10.52
N ASP A 179 16.45 15.53 10.80
CA ASP A 179 17.76 15.57 11.45
C ASP A 179 17.54 15.53 12.96
N ASN A 180 17.95 14.43 13.59
CA ASN A 180 18.00 14.27 15.03
C ASN A 180 19.38 13.79 15.49
N ARG A 181 20.46 14.36 14.93
CA ARG A 181 21.85 13.97 15.22
C ARG A 181 22.26 14.14 16.68
N CYS A 182 21.56 14.97 17.46
CA CYS A 182 21.78 15.11 18.90
C CYS A 182 21.43 13.84 19.69
N TRP A 183 20.62 12.93 19.12
CA TRP A 183 20.11 11.75 19.79
C TRP A 183 20.36 10.45 19.02
N TYR A 184 19.76 10.32 17.82
CA TYR A 184 19.77 9.06 17.06
C TYR A 184 20.51 9.16 15.72
N GLY A 185 20.46 10.31 15.05
CA GLY A 185 20.96 10.51 13.70
C GLY A 185 19.91 11.11 12.77
N VAL A 186 20.11 10.96 11.46
CA VAL A 186 19.20 11.46 10.43
C VAL A 186 18.31 10.31 9.96
N VAL A 187 17.00 10.49 9.99
CA VAL A 187 16.01 9.48 9.59
C VAL A 187 15.13 10.00 8.48
N ALA A 188 14.88 9.16 7.48
CA ALA A 188 13.83 9.38 6.50
C ALA A 188 12.57 8.60 6.90
N LEU A 189 11.44 9.27 6.90
CA LEU A 189 10.09 8.70 6.98
C LEU A 189 9.43 8.80 5.61
N CYS A 190 8.98 7.67 5.08
CA CYS A 190 8.27 7.61 3.80
C CYS A 190 6.83 7.15 4.03
N PHE A 191 5.89 8.06 3.79
CA PHE A 191 4.46 7.86 3.89
C PHE A 191 3.90 7.51 2.52
N GLU A 192 3.26 6.35 2.40
CA GLU A 192 2.81 5.79 1.12
C GLU A 192 1.28 5.66 1.08
N GLY A 193 0.70 5.90 -0.10
CA GLY A 193 -0.74 6.00 -0.24
C GLY A 193 -1.31 7.18 0.56
N VAL A 194 -0.73 8.37 0.40
CA VAL A 194 -1.13 9.58 1.13
C VAL A 194 -2.56 9.97 0.73
N SER A 195 -3.48 9.87 1.68
CA SER A 195 -4.90 10.17 1.48
C SER A 195 -5.21 11.66 1.65
N SER A 196 -4.55 12.30 2.62
CA SER A 196 -4.61 13.74 2.83
C SER A 196 -3.31 14.21 3.47
N PHE A 197 -2.87 15.40 3.11
CA PHE A 197 -1.82 16.09 3.84
C PHE A 197 -2.13 17.59 3.88
N GLN A 198 -1.71 18.22 4.96
CA GLN A 198 -1.72 19.66 5.13
C GLN A 198 -0.35 20.04 5.65
N PHE A 199 0.30 20.99 5.00
CA PHE A 199 1.59 21.48 5.46
C PHE A 199 1.63 23.00 5.30
N THR A 200 1.85 23.69 6.41
CA THR A 200 2.02 25.14 6.45
C THR A 200 3.51 25.41 6.60
N PRO A 201 4.21 25.86 5.54
CA PRO A 201 5.63 26.18 5.66
C PRO A 201 5.80 27.28 6.70
N THR A 202 6.58 27.00 7.75
CA THR A 202 6.89 28.01 8.77
C THR A 202 7.67 29.15 8.11
N PRO A 203 7.23 30.41 8.20
CA PRO A 203 7.99 31.52 7.64
C PRO A 203 9.37 31.57 8.33
N PRO A 204 10.45 31.86 7.58
CA PRO A 204 11.79 31.95 8.16
C PRO A 204 11.79 33.01 9.26
N GLN A 205 11.99 32.59 10.51
CA GLN A 205 12.10 33.52 11.63
C GLN A 205 13.54 34.06 11.72
N PRO A 206 13.76 35.38 11.88
CA PRO A 206 15.10 35.98 11.86
C PRO A 206 16.03 35.58 13.02
N TYR A 207 15.57 34.78 13.98
CA TYR A 207 16.31 34.40 15.20
C TYR A 207 16.23 32.90 15.52
N ARG A 208 15.58 32.11 14.67
CA ARG A 208 15.60 30.63 14.73
C ARG A 208 16.23 30.14 13.45
N ILE A 209 17.53 29.83 13.53
CA ILE A 209 18.34 29.31 12.41
C ILE A 209 17.97 27.85 12.07
N THR A 210 17.13 27.22 12.88
CA THR A 210 16.58 25.89 12.65
C THR A 210 15.21 26.01 11.99
N MET A 211 15.01 25.37 10.83
CA MET A 211 13.66 25.06 10.36
C MET A 211 12.96 24.28 11.49
N GLY A 212 11.83 24.83 11.97
CA GLY A 212 10.85 24.21 12.86
C GLY A 212 11.34 23.06 13.74
N GLU A 213 11.85 23.35 14.92
CA GLU A 213 11.89 22.37 16.01
C GLU A 213 10.44 21.98 16.34
N TYR A 214 10.07 20.73 16.07
CA TYR A 214 8.79 20.21 16.55
C TYR A 214 8.93 19.95 18.05
N GLN A 215 8.28 20.74 18.89
CA GLN A 215 8.33 20.48 20.34
C GLN A 215 7.79 19.09 20.65
N TRP A 216 6.70 18.70 19.97
CA TRP A 216 6.08 17.39 20.03
C TRP A 216 5.42 17.10 18.67
N ALA A 217 5.24 15.82 18.35
CA ALA A 217 4.37 15.40 17.26
C ALA A 217 3.59 14.18 17.70
N GLU A 218 2.34 14.11 17.28
CA GLU A 218 1.51 12.95 17.42
C GLU A 218 1.76 12.01 16.24
N PHE A 219 2.14 10.78 16.52
CA PHE A 219 2.34 9.76 15.49
C PHE A 219 1.60 8.49 15.92
N ARG A 220 0.61 8.08 15.13
CA ARG A 220 -0.24 6.92 15.41
C ARG A 220 -0.41 6.03 14.19
N ILE A 221 -0.47 4.73 14.44
CA ILE A 221 -0.85 3.72 13.46
C ILE A 221 -2.04 2.96 14.02
N THR A 222 -3.18 3.04 13.33
CA THR A 222 -4.37 2.29 13.72
C THR A 222 -4.77 1.34 12.61
N PRO A 223 -5.33 0.16 12.94
CA PRO A 223 -5.83 -0.76 11.93
C PRO A 223 -6.81 -0.09 10.98
N ARG A 224 -7.71 0.80 11.46
CA ARG A 224 -8.77 1.41 10.65
C ARG A 224 -8.37 2.66 9.87
N GLU A 225 -7.54 3.54 10.42
CA GLU A 225 -7.18 4.79 9.75
C GLU A 225 -5.85 4.70 9.00
N GLY A 226 -5.07 3.64 9.22
CA GLY A 226 -3.72 3.54 8.69
C GLY A 226 -2.78 4.39 9.52
N VAL A 227 -2.11 5.35 8.89
CA VAL A 227 -1.08 6.18 9.49
C VAL A 227 -1.59 7.61 9.68
N TYR A 228 -1.38 8.16 10.86
CA TYR A 228 -1.62 9.56 11.19
C TYR A 228 -0.37 10.16 11.81
N TRP A 229 0.11 11.25 11.23
CA TRP A 229 1.14 12.09 11.82
C TRP A 229 0.64 13.52 11.88
N ALA A 230 0.85 14.20 13.00
CA ALA A 230 0.56 15.61 13.15
C ALA A 230 1.59 16.27 14.07
N ASP A 231 1.90 17.53 13.82
CA ASP A 231 2.69 18.32 14.77
C ASP A 231 1.89 18.71 16.01
N SER A 232 2.58 19.28 17.02
CA SER A 232 1.97 19.67 18.30
C SER A 232 0.82 20.67 18.16
N GLU A 233 0.87 21.51 17.14
CA GLU A 233 -0.14 22.54 16.87
C GLU A 233 -1.31 22.01 16.02
N GLY A 234 -1.16 20.84 15.40
CA GLY A 234 -2.13 20.27 14.46
C GLY A 234 -2.24 21.06 13.15
N GLU A 235 -1.29 21.93 12.86
CA GLU A 235 -1.25 22.72 11.63
C GLU A 235 -0.68 21.93 10.46
N ASN A 236 0.22 20.99 10.76
CA ASN A 236 0.83 20.08 9.81
C ASN A 236 0.33 18.66 10.08
N ILE A 237 -0.30 18.04 9.08
CA ILE A 237 -0.93 16.73 9.21
C ILE A 237 -0.61 15.89 7.98
N ILE A 238 -0.30 14.61 8.19
CA ILE A 238 -0.18 13.60 7.13
C ILE A 238 -1.07 12.41 7.50
N ARG A 239 -1.93 12.00 6.57
CA ARG A 239 -2.66 10.73 6.61
C ARG A 239 -2.23 9.86 5.44
N ALA A 240 -1.86 8.63 5.73
CA ALA A 240 -1.37 7.68 4.74
C ALA A 240 -1.80 6.26 5.07
N TYR A 241 -1.67 5.33 4.13
CA TYR A 241 -2.05 3.93 4.33
C TYR A 241 -0.90 3.07 4.85
N SER A 242 0.34 3.49 4.62
CA SER A 242 1.56 2.84 5.12
C SER A 242 2.64 3.87 5.44
N VAL A 243 3.55 3.51 6.35
CA VAL A 243 4.76 4.29 6.62
C VAL A 243 5.93 3.35 6.84
N LYS A 244 7.08 3.78 6.35
CA LYS A 244 8.34 3.08 6.52
C LYS A 244 9.46 4.07 6.81
N TRP A 245 10.52 3.58 7.42
CA TRP A 245 11.64 4.41 7.82
C TRP A 245 12.97 3.78 7.46
N LYS A 246 14.00 4.63 7.32
CA LYS A 246 15.39 4.19 7.28
C LYS A 246 16.29 5.24 7.89
N LYS A 247 17.39 4.79 8.50
CA LYS A 247 18.47 5.68 8.91
C LYS A 247 19.25 6.11 7.67
N VAL A 248 19.45 7.41 7.50
CA VAL A 248 20.18 7.99 6.37
C VAL A 248 21.64 8.26 6.77
N GLU A 249 21.84 8.72 8.01
CA GLU A 249 23.16 8.98 8.62
C GLU A 249 23.15 8.69 10.12
#